data_AF-A0A7Y2ULI2-F1
#
_entry.id   AF-A0A7Y2ULI2-F1
#
_cell.length_a   1.000
_cell.length_b   1.000
_cell.length_c   1.000
_cell.angle_alpha   90.00
_cell.angle_beta   90.00
_cell.angle_gamma   90.00
#
_symmetry.space_group_name_H-M   'P 1'
#
loop_
_entity.id
_entity.type
_entity.pdbx_description
1 polymer ?
#
loop_
_entity_poly.entity_id
_entity_poly.type
_entity_poly.pdbx_seq_one_letter_code
_entity_poly.pdbx_strand_id
1 'polypeptide(L)' 'MEVEPAGEKKRDVRGNLVVGLDIGTTKICCVVGEVFQDAVDIIGVGTTPSLGMRKGVVVNIE' A
#
# COMPACT_ATOMS: atom_id res chain seq x y z
N MET A 1 5.74 18.34 -41.28
CA MET A 1 5.98 17.07 -40.59
C MET A 1 5.51 17.30 -39.17
N GLU A 2 4.33 16.81 -38.82
CA GLU A 2 3.77 16.99 -37.49
C GLU A 2 4.65 16.21 -36.51
N VAL A 3 5.15 16.92 -35.50
CA VAL A 3 5.92 16.32 -34.40
C VAL A 3 4.91 15.69 -33.44
N GLU A 4 4.82 14.37 -33.49
CA GLU A 4 4.08 13.59 -32.50
C GLU A 4 4.71 13.84 -31.10
N PRO A 5 3.94 14.28 -30.09
CA PRO A 5 4.47 14.48 -28.75
C PRO A 5 4.92 13.13 -28.17
N ALA A 6 6.06 13.15 -27.47
CA ALA A 6 6.69 11.97 -26.88
C ALA A 6 5.67 11.18 -26.02
N GLY A 7 5.47 9.92 -26.40
CA GLY A 7 4.34 9.10 -26.00
C GLY A 7 4.13 8.97 -24.50
N GLU A 8 2.93 9.31 -24.07
CA GLU A 8 2.36 8.86 -22.82
C GLU A 8 2.14 7.34 -22.95
N LYS A 9 3.05 6.54 -22.41
CA LYS A 9 2.87 5.08 -22.34
C LYS A 9 1.57 4.82 -21.62
N LYS A 10 0.58 4.23 -22.31
CA LYS A 10 -0.61 3.68 -21.68
C LYS A 10 -0.15 2.74 -20.57
N ARG A 11 -0.36 3.14 -19.31
CA ARG A 11 -0.24 2.23 -18.17
C ARG A 11 -1.18 1.07 -18.42
N ASP A 12 -0.81 -0.12 -17.93
CA ASP A 12 -1.77 -1.22 -17.87
C ASP A 12 -3.05 -0.70 -17.23
N VAL A 13 -4.20 -1.05 -17.80
CA VAL A 13 -5.48 -0.42 -17.42
C VAL A 13 -5.87 -0.79 -16.00
N ARG A 14 -5.26 -1.84 -15.43
CA ARG A 14 -5.42 -2.26 -14.05
C ARG A 14 -4.07 -2.61 -13.45
N GLY A 15 -3.68 -1.87 -12.41
CA GLY A 15 -2.55 -2.23 -11.57
C GLY A 15 -2.89 -3.45 -10.70
N ASN A 16 -1.86 -4.16 -10.25
CA ASN A 16 -2.05 -5.24 -9.28
C ASN A 16 -2.41 -4.64 -7.92
N LEU A 17 -3.51 -5.09 -7.33
CA LEU A 17 -3.91 -4.65 -6.00
C LEU A 17 -3.03 -5.33 -4.94
N VAL A 18 -2.25 -4.53 -4.22
CA VAL A 18 -1.32 -4.98 -3.17
C VAL A 18 -1.66 -4.28 -1.86
N VAL A 19 -1.55 -5.04 -0.76
CA VAL A 19 -1.79 -4.54 0.59
C VAL A 19 -0.54 -4.74 1.45
N GLY A 20 -0.04 -3.66 2.02
CA GLY A 20 0.99 -3.69 3.06
C GLY A 20 0.34 -3.61 4.44
N LEU A 21 0.71 -4.53 5.33
CA LEU A 21 0.28 -4.55 6.73
C LEU A 21 1.49 -4.39 7.65
N ASP A 22 1.46 -3.38 8.50
CA ASP A 22 2.45 -3.13 9.54
C ASP A 22 1.79 -3.23 10.92
N ILE A 23 2.33 -4.12 11.76
CA ILE A 23 1.81 -4.39 13.11
C ILE A 23 2.83 -3.89 14.12
N GLY A 24 2.71 -2.62 14.49
CA GLY A 24 3.50 -2.01 15.55
C GLY A 24 2.95 -2.30 16.95
N THR A 25 3.79 -2.09 17.96
CA THR A 25 3.34 -2.10 19.37
C THR A 25 2.45 -0.91 19.73
N THR A 26 2.48 0.15 18.93
CA THR A 26 1.69 1.38 19.18
C THR A 26 0.47 1.45 18.26
N LYS A 27 0.64 1.12 16.98
CA LYS A 27 -0.42 1.19 15.97
C LYS A 27 -0.28 0.05 14.99
N ILE A 28 -1.40 -0.37 14.44
CA ILE A 28 -1.46 -1.21 13.25
C ILE A 28 -1.78 -0.28 12.08
N CYS A 29 -1.05 -0.43 10.98
CA CYS A 29 -1.21 0.35 9.76
C CYS A 29 -1.43 -0.59 8.57
N CYS A 30 -2.32 -0.19 7.67
CA CYS A 30 -2.56 -0.85 6.40
C CYS A 30 -2.45 0.18 5.28
N VAL A 31 -1.78 -0.18 4.19
CA VAL A 31 -1.70 0.63 2.97
C VAL A 31 -2.13 -0.23 1.80
N VAL A 32 -3.06 0.27 1.01
CA VAL A 32 -3.56 -0.37 -0.22
C VAL A 32 -3.04 0.43 -1.40
N GLY A 33 -2.38 -0.26 -2.34
CA GLY A 33 -1.87 0.36 -3.55
C GLY A 33 -2.18 -0.47 -4.79
N GLU A 34 -2.35 0.23 -5.91
CA GLU A 34 -2.30 -0.39 -7.24
C GLU A 34 -0.88 -0.29 -7.77
N VAL A 35 -0.26 -1.43 -8.02
CA VAL A 35 1.12 -1.53 -8.48
C VAL A 35 1.14 -1.72 -9.99
N PHE A 36 1.77 -0.77 -10.67
CA PHE A 36 2.06 -0.80 -12.10
C PHE A 36 3.54 -1.11 -12.31
N GLN A 37 3.98 -1.20 -13.57
CA GLN A 37 5.36 -1.56 -13.90
C GLN A 37 6.39 -0.52 -13.42
N ASP A 38 6.01 0.75 -13.39
CA ASP A 38 6.88 1.91 -13.13
C ASP A 38 6.43 2.78 -11.96
N ALA A 39 5.25 2.52 -11.40
CA ALA A 39 4.64 3.34 -10.37
C ALA A 39 3.78 2.51 -9.41
N VAL A 40 3.54 3.08 -8.22
CA VAL A 40 2.55 2.58 -7.26
C VAL A 40 1.63 3.73 -6.91
N ASP A 41 0.34 3.53 -7.14
CA ASP A 41 -0.70 4.50 -6.76
C ASP A 41 -1.29 4.07 -5.42
N ILE A 42 -1.18 4.91 -4.39
CA ILE A 42 -1.78 4.62 -3.07
C ILE A 42 -3.26 4.99 -3.11
N ILE A 43 -4.12 3.97 -3.01
CA ILE A 43 -5.58 4.13 -3.11
C ILE A 43 -6.28 4.05 -1.74
N GLY A 44 -5.57 3.63 -0.69
CA GLY A 44 -6.12 3.58 0.66
C GLY A 44 -5.05 3.50 1.75
N VAL A 45 -5.33 4.12 2.89
CA VAL A 45 -4.50 4.03 4.11
C VAL A 45 -5.43 3.90 5.31
N GLY A 46 -5.12 2.97 6.20
CA GLY A 46 -5.86 2.74 7.44
C GLY A 46 -4.92 2.62 8.63
N THR A 47 -5.30 3.18 9.77
CA THR A 47 -4.55 3.01 11.02
C THR A 47 -5.49 2.78 12.18
N THR A 48 -5.03 2.00 13.17
CA THR A 48 -5.75 1.78 14.43
C THR A 48 -4.75 1.63 15.58
N PRO A 49 -5.09 2.04 16.82
CA PRO A 49 -4.29 1.70 18.00
C PRO A 49 -4.08 0.19 18.12
N SER A 50 -2.88 -0.22 18.54
CA SER A 50 -2.56 -1.63 18.80
C SER A 50 -2.91 -2.01 20.24
N LEU A 51 -3.75 -3.03 20.41
CA LEU A 51 -4.24 -3.47 21.73
C LEU A 51 -3.67 -4.82 22.17
N GLY A 52 -3.00 -5.54 21.27
CA GLY A 52 -2.54 -6.91 21.49
C GLY A 52 -1.03 -7.12 21.41
N MET A 53 -0.24 -6.06 21.22
CA MET A 53 1.21 -6.13 21.02
C MET A 53 1.97 -5.38 22.10
N ARG A 54 2.98 -6.00 22.71
CA ARG A 54 3.87 -5.33 23.67
C ARG A 54 5.31 -5.85 23.50
N LYS A 55 6.30 -4.95 23.44
CA LYS A 55 7.73 -5.30 23.26
C LYS A 55 7.97 -6.31 22.11
N GLY A 56 7.21 -6.20 21.02
CA GLY A 56 7.34 -7.07 19.85
C GLY A 56 6.71 -8.46 19.99
N VAL A 57 5.95 -8.73 21.07
CA VAL A 57 5.23 -10.00 21.26
C VAL A 57 3.72 -9.78 21.38
N VAL A 58 2.96 -10.80 20.98
CA VAL A 58 1.49 -10.84 21.15
C VAL A 58 1.19 -11.12 22.63
N VAL A 59 0.34 -10.31 23.25
CA VAL A 59 0.02 -10.39 24.69
C VAL A 59 -1.45 -10.65 25.00
N ASN A 60 -2.32 -10.68 23.98
CA ASN A 60 -3.74 -10.99 24.13
C ASN A 60 -4.09 -12.23 23.29
N ILE A 61 -3.90 -13.40 23.88
CA ILE A 61 -4.19 -14.71 23.28
C ILE A 61 -5.11 -15.45 24.26
N GLU A 62 -6.42 -15.39 24.04
CA GLU A 62 -7.42 -16.30 24.64
C GLU A 62 -7.75 -17.44 23.69
#